data_AF-A0A9W9P4Q3-F1
#
_entry.id   AF-A0A9W9P4Q3-F1
#
_cell.length_a   1.000
_cell.length_b   1.000
_cell.length_c   1.000
_cell.angle_alpha   90.00
_cell.angle_beta   90.00
_cell.angle_gamma   90.00
#
_symmetry.space_group_name_H-M   'P 1'
#
loop_
_entity.id
_entity.type
_entity.pdbx_description
1 polymer ?
#
loop_
_entity_poly.entity_id
_entity_poly.type
_entity_poly.pdbx_seq_one_letter_code
_entity_poly.pdbx_strand_id
1 'polypeptide(L)'
;MPGSLTAMKHLSDSSESKGPEITDLPSLAEDENDIFRKALISGTHFPQPLKTRLIELYDENITAKILRAARTCLENNSSLAVYPEYVPQSGPDAGKYYCREADFWTCGFFPGSVYSLIERFIKFPQSTNSKNNKSLILKELQRLGEIWSEPIHKMGLRTDTHDMSFIIQPSMRPRWELFHDERALSTILTAAESLYSRYNPTLGAIRSWDQLTQNGVNITSMDEDFLVIIDSMCNLDLLYYAAAHTGKKAFSTAATTHAHKLLRAHLRHETGKFSCREGYDGPLFSTVHVTNFDPRTGDLKETRTGQGYAKDSTWARGQAWGILGYAQTFQWTGQEEFLTASRGLAEYFLLRLERSPSCVEQKQNIYKPDEYKSSSRTCGRFVPLWDWDAPIDETNPLRDSSAGVIAANGMLILAQSLISLGEYTQGLRYLDSALLIVEDTLAFSLAQKSSISIENNHVSVQDVRSDISFDAILKNATANFNAQDHRRYWDHGLVYGDYYLIEFGNRLLRMGLV
;
A
#
# COMPACT_ATOMS: atom_id res chain seq x y z
N MET A 1 -46.77 -10.54 45.43
CA MET A 1 -46.91 -9.77 46.68
C MET A 1 -45.51 -9.37 47.16
N PRO A 2 -45.35 -8.16 47.68
CA PRO A 2 -44.09 -7.44 47.80
C PRO A 2 -43.44 -7.64 49.18
N GLY A 3 -42.20 -7.18 49.32
CA GLY A 3 -41.46 -7.10 50.59
C GLY A 3 -40.01 -6.71 50.30
N SER A 4 -39.66 -5.45 49.99
CA SER A 4 -39.69 -4.23 50.83
C SER A 4 -38.65 -4.24 51.95
N LEU A 5 -37.77 -3.22 51.91
CA LEU A 5 -37.29 -2.41 53.06
C LEU A 5 -36.31 -3.09 54.04
N THR A 6 -35.27 -2.48 54.63
CA THR A 6 -34.75 -1.10 54.70
C THR A 6 -33.39 -1.14 55.46
N ALA A 7 -32.58 -0.09 55.27
CA ALA A 7 -31.84 0.69 56.29
C ALA A 7 -30.76 0.02 57.17
N MET A 8 -29.74 0.69 57.74
CA MET A 8 -29.02 1.98 57.60
C MET A 8 -28.11 2.07 58.86
N LYS A 9 -27.09 2.96 58.83
CA LYS A 9 -26.33 3.58 59.98
C LYS A 9 -25.07 2.85 60.49
N HIS A 10 -23.86 3.40 60.27
CA HIS A 10 -23.10 4.47 61.02
C HIS A 10 -22.19 3.85 62.11
N LEU A 11 -20.92 4.19 62.35
CA LEU A 11 -20.17 5.46 62.54
C LEU A 11 -18.65 5.21 62.35
N SER A 12 -17.90 6.03 61.60
CA SER A 12 -16.88 7.04 62.03
C SER A 12 -15.72 6.57 62.95
N ASP A 13 -14.47 6.70 62.49
CA ASP A 13 -13.49 7.60 63.14
C ASP A 13 -12.27 7.93 62.27
N SER A 14 -11.68 9.09 62.57
CA SER A 14 -10.74 9.92 61.80
C SER A 14 -9.25 9.74 62.11
N SER A 15 -8.36 10.08 61.15
CA SER A 15 -7.16 10.92 61.42
C SER A 15 -6.49 11.43 60.14
N GLU A 16 -6.29 12.75 60.06
CA GLU A 16 -5.63 13.53 59.00
C GLU A 16 -4.09 13.47 59.05
N SER A 17 -3.43 13.69 57.90
CA SER A 17 -2.22 14.55 57.82
C SER A 17 -2.09 15.18 56.42
N LYS A 18 -1.62 16.44 56.38
CA LYS A 18 -1.70 17.41 55.26
C LYS A 18 -0.40 17.56 54.46
N GLY A 19 -0.56 17.76 53.14
CA GLY A 19 0.15 18.76 52.29
C GLY A 19 1.51 18.37 51.67
N PRO A 20 1.93 19.01 50.55
CA PRO A 20 1.49 20.32 50.04
C PRO A 20 1.00 20.37 48.56
N GLU A 21 0.38 21.50 48.25
CA GLU A 21 -0.12 21.98 46.96
C GLU A 21 0.96 22.13 45.87
N ILE A 22 0.56 21.91 44.61
CA ILE A 22 1.14 22.60 43.45
C ILE A 22 -0.03 23.19 42.64
N THR A 23 0.01 24.51 42.50
CA THR A 23 -0.89 25.37 41.73
C THR A 23 -0.60 25.36 40.23
N ASP A 24 -1.68 25.40 39.44
CA ASP A 24 -1.89 25.95 38.09
C ASP A 24 -0.79 25.90 37.02
N LEU A 25 -1.16 25.36 35.84
CA LEU A 25 -1.17 26.07 34.55
C LEU A 25 -2.00 25.29 33.49
N PRO A 26 -2.83 25.99 32.67
CA PRO A 26 -3.68 25.38 31.64
C PRO A 26 -3.01 25.38 30.26
N SER A 27 -3.42 24.48 29.35
CA SER A 27 -3.50 24.78 27.91
C SER A 27 -4.08 23.61 27.10
N LEU A 28 -5.35 23.78 26.73
CA LEU A 28 -6.12 23.16 25.65
C LEU A 28 -5.30 22.70 24.44
N ALA A 29 -5.26 21.38 24.18
CA ALA A 29 -4.92 20.80 22.87
C ALA A 29 -5.50 19.38 22.66
N GLU A 30 -6.58 19.00 23.35
CA GLU A 30 -7.09 17.60 23.35
C GLU A 30 -8.24 17.30 22.36
N ASP A 31 -8.77 18.28 21.63
CA ASP A 31 -10.15 18.12 21.13
C ASP A 31 -10.33 17.58 19.70
N GLU A 32 -9.28 17.36 18.90
CA GLU A 32 -9.46 16.76 17.55
C GLU A 32 -9.10 15.27 17.51
N ASN A 33 -7.95 14.88 18.07
CA ASN A 33 -7.49 13.49 18.04
C ASN A 33 -8.38 12.51 18.84
N ASP A 34 -9.08 12.99 19.88
CA ASP A 34 -10.01 12.18 20.67
C ASP A 34 -11.35 11.95 19.95
N ILE A 35 -11.82 12.93 19.17
CA ILE A 35 -13.01 12.79 18.32
C ILE A 35 -12.75 11.76 17.21
N PHE A 36 -11.58 11.79 16.58
CA PHE A 36 -11.23 10.83 15.52
C PHE A 36 -11.04 9.41 16.04
N ARG A 37 -10.41 9.24 17.22
CA ARG A 37 -10.33 7.93 17.90
C ARG A 37 -11.70 7.40 18.27
N LYS A 38 -12.57 8.24 18.84
CA LYS A 38 -13.94 7.86 19.17
C LYS A 38 -14.75 7.51 17.92
N ALA A 39 -14.59 8.25 16.82
CA ALA A 39 -15.26 7.98 15.55
C ALA A 39 -14.84 6.63 14.92
N LEU A 40 -13.56 6.28 14.99
CA LEU A 40 -13.02 4.97 14.59
C LEU A 40 -13.61 3.81 15.41
N ILE A 41 -13.89 4.06 16.70
CA ILE A 41 -14.50 3.09 17.61
C ILE A 41 -16.03 3.04 17.42
N SER A 42 -16.67 4.17 17.09
CA SER A 42 -18.14 4.30 17.01
C SER A 42 -18.74 4.12 15.61
N GLY A 43 -17.94 4.01 14.54
CA GLY A 43 -18.43 3.81 13.17
C GLY A 43 -19.32 4.95 12.65
N THR A 44 -19.14 6.17 13.16
CA THR A 44 -20.00 7.32 12.85
C THR A 44 -19.59 7.98 11.53
N HIS A 45 -20.55 8.08 10.60
CA HIS A 45 -20.42 8.72 9.28
C HIS A 45 -19.94 10.18 9.34
N PHE A 46 -19.04 10.51 8.40
CA PHE A 46 -18.35 11.80 8.31
C PHE A 46 -19.28 12.98 7.97
N PRO A 47 -19.01 14.18 8.51
CA PRO A 47 -19.82 15.37 8.26
C PRO A 47 -19.63 16.00 6.86
N GLN A 48 -18.63 15.57 6.07
CA GLN A 48 -18.39 16.06 4.71
C GLN A 48 -18.28 14.94 3.66
N PRO A 49 -18.72 15.17 2.40
CA PRO A 49 -18.60 14.20 1.32
C PRO A 49 -17.16 13.73 1.06
N LEU A 50 -16.97 12.44 0.77
CA LEU A 50 -15.64 11.85 0.49
C LEU A 50 -14.90 12.57 -0.65
N LYS A 51 -15.63 13.01 -1.67
CA LYS A 51 -15.09 13.80 -2.78
C LYS A 51 -14.36 15.07 -2.32
N THR A 52 -14.84 15.70 -1.25
CA THR A 52 -14.22 16.91 -0.68
C THR A 52 -13.02 16.55 0.18
N ARG A 53 -13.13 15.47 0.98
CA ARG A 53 -12.05 15.03 1.89
C ARG A 53 -10.82 14.51 1.16
N LEU A 54 -11.03 13.83 0.03
CA LEU A 54 -9.99 13.19 -0.78
C LEU A 54 -9.78 13.90 -2.12
N ILE A 55 -10.01 15.21 -2.17
CA ILE A 55 -9.93 15.98 -3.43
C ILE A 55 -8.58 15.83 -4.12
N GLU A 56 -7.50 15.69 -3.33
CA GLU A 56 -6.13 15.51 -3.82
C GLU A 56 -5.93 14.21 -4.64
N LEU A 57 -6.73 13.16 -4.41
CA LEU A 57 -6.67 11.93 -5.21
C LEU A 57 -7.12 12.14 -6.66
N TYR A 58 -7.94 13.15 -6.90
CA TYR A 58 -8.58 13.46 -8.17
C TYR A 58 -8.13 14.80 -8.76
N ASP A 59 -7.17 15.46 -8.09
CA ASP A 59 -6.54 16.69 -8.52
C ASP A 59 -5.75 16.47 -9.83
N GLU A 60 -5.72 17.49 -10.68
CA GLU A 60 -4.99 17.42 -11.96
C GLU A 60 -3.49 17.17 -11.77
N ASN A 61 -2.94 17.51 -10.61
CA ASN A 61 -1.57 17.23 -10.19
C ASN A 61 -1.14 15.79 -10.43
N ILE A 62 -2.01 14.83 -10.11
CA ILE A 62 -1.73 13.40 -10.29
C ILE A 62 -1.47 13.10 -11.76
N THR A 63 -2.34 13.61 -12.64
CA THR A 63 -2.20 13.41 -14.09
C THR A 63 -1.00 14.17 -14.65
N ALA A 64 -0.77 15.40 -14.16
CA ALA A 64 0.34 16.24 -14.57
C ALA A 64 1.69 15.57 -14.32
N LYS A 65 1.91 15.05 -13.11
CA LYS A 65 3.14 14.36 -12.72
C LYS A 65 3.42 13.11 -13.56
N ILE A 66 2.39 12.26 -13.75
CA ILE A 66 2.53 11.06 -14.59
C ILE A 66 2.85 11.43 -16.04
N LEU A 67 2.20 12.45 -16.61
CA LEU A 67 2.51 12.92 -17.97
C LEU A 67 3.93 13.48 -18.09
N ARG A 68 4.41 14.27 -17.12
CA ARG A 68 5.78 14.79 -17.12
C ARG A 68 6.78 13.64 -17.05
N ALA A 69 6.66 12.78 -16.04
CA ALA A 69 7.55 11.63 -15.86
C ALA A 69 7.57 10.75 -17.11
N ALA A 70 6.40 10.49 -17.71
CA ALA A 70 6.28 9.66 -18.90
C ALA A 70 6.97 10.26 -20.13
N ARG A 71 7.21 11.58 -20.17
CA ARG A 71 7.93 12.24 -21.27
C ARG A 71 9.41 12.40 -20.96
N THR A 72 9.74 12.95 -19.80
CA THR A 72 11.12 13.21 -19.39
C THR A 72 11.92 11.91 -19.29
N CYS A 73 11.32 10.83 -18.76
CA CYS A 73 11.97 9.53 -18.72
C CYS A 73 12.06 8.83 -20.09
N LEU A 74 11.39 9.35 -21.14
CA LEU A 74 11.53 8.87 -22.53
C LEU A 74 12.64 9.60 -23.30
N GLU A 75 12.93 10.86 -23.00
CA GLU A 75 13.84 11.71 -23.78
C GLU A 75 15.21 11.06 -24.03
N ASN A 76 15.70 10.28 -23.06
CA ASN A 76 16.98 9.55 -23.15
C ASN A 76 16.83 8.02 -23.06
N ASN A 77 15.63 7.50 -23.32
CA ASN A 77 15.27 6.08 -23.18
C ASN A 77 14.59 5.55 -24.45
N SER A 78 15.17 5.85 -25.61
CA SER A 78 14.59 5.52 -26.92
C SER A 78 14.43 4.01 -27.17
N SER A 79 15.19 3.17 -26.46
CA SER A 79 15.08 1.70 -26.49
C SER A 79 14.09 1.12 -25.48
N LEU A 80 13.52 1.96 -24.59
CA LEU A 80 12.66 1.54 -23.47
C LEU A 80 13.30 0.45 -22.60
N ALA A 81 14.61 0.60 -22.36
CA ALA A 81 15.38 -0.35 -21.56
C ALA A 81 15.19 -0.14 -20.05
N VAL A 82 14.81 1.07 -19.65
CA VAL A 82 14.64 1.45 -18.24
C VAL A 82 13.25 2.03 -17.94
N TYR A 83 12.82 1.97 -16.67
CA TYR A 83 11.51 2.40 -16.18
C TYR A 83 11.66 3.22 -14.89
N PRO A 84 10.80 4.21 -14.64
CA PRO A 84 10.77 4.94 -13.38
C PRO A 84 10.65 4.01 -12.17
N GLU A 85 11.54 4.16 -11.17
CA GLU A 85 11.58 3.32 -9.97
C GLU A 85 11.34 4.14 -8.69
N TYR A 86 12.19 5.14 -8.43
CA TYR A 86 12.12 5.97 -7.23
C TYR A 86 12.57 7.41 -7.50
N VAL A 87 12.20 8.32 -6.60
CA VAL A 87 12.57 9.75 -6.65
C VAL A 87 13.26 10.13 -5.34
N PRO A 88 14.57 10.44 -5.34
CA PRO A 88 15.26 10.83 -4.13
C PRO A 88 14.81 12.21 -3.65
N GLN A 89 14.84 12.43 -2.33
CA GLN A 89 14.51 13.73 -1.73
C GLN A 89 15.73 14.60 -1.42
N SER A 90 16.93 14.04 -1.52
CA SER A 90 18.18 14.72 -1.24
C SER A 90 19.26 14.35 -2.26
N GLY A 91 20.32 15.14 -2.32
CA GLY A 91 21.42 14.95 -3.26
C GLY A 91 21.20 15.60 -4.63
N PRO A 92 22.13 15.39 -5.59
CA PRO A 92 22.12 16.08 -6.89
C PRO A 92 20.90 15.77 -7.77
N ASP A 93 20.35 14.57 -7.65
CA ASP A 93 19.21 14.10 -8.44
C ASP A 93 17.87 14.23 -7.68
N ALA A 94 17.85 14.98 -6.57
CA ALA A 94 16.64 15.19 -5.78
C ALA A 94 15.47 15.68 -6.65
N GLY A 95 14.31 15.07 -6.45
CA GLY A 95 13.07 15.41 -7.16
C GLY A 95 12.93 14.79 -8.55
N LYS A 96 13.92 14.06 -9.07
CA LYS A 96 13.84 13.41 -10.39
C LYS A 96 13.73 11.90 -10.29
N TYR A 97 12.99 11.26 -11.20
CA TYR A 97 12.96 9.79 -11.25
C TYR A 97 14.33 9.20 -11.59
N TYR A 98 14.83 8.34 -10.71
CA TYR A 98 15.79 7.32 -11.06
C TYR A 98 15.08 6.21 -11.82
N CYS A 99 15.60 5.86 -13.00
CA CYS A 99 15.07 4.80 -13.84
C CYS A 99 15.93 3.54 -13.71
N ARG A 100 15.28 2.37 -13.76
CA ARG A 100 15.90 1.06 -13.59
C ARG A 100 15.53 0.11 -14.72
N GLU A 101 16.40 -0.85 -15.00
CA GLU A 101 16.21 -1.86 -16.04
C GLU A 101 14.84 -2.55 -15.99
N ALA A 102 14.31 -2.89 -17.17
CA ALA A 102 13.00 -3.52 -17.33
C ALA A 102 12.89 -4.91 -16.66
N ASP A 103 14.01 -5.58 -16.36
CA ASP A 103 14.02 -6.84 -15.63
C ASP A 103 13.80 -6.65 -14.11
N PHE A 104 13.79 -5.41 -13.61
CA PHE A 104 13.47 -5.16 -12.22
C PHE A 104 11.96 -5.20 -11.98
N TRP A 105 11.55 -5.74 -10.83
CA TRP A 105 10.16 -6.08 -10.53
C TRP A 105 9.17 -4.90 -10.58
N THR A 106 9.66 -3.66 -10.43
CA THR A 106 8.81 -2.47 -10.39
C THR A 106 8.43 -1.93 -11.77
N CYS A 107 8.98 -2.47 -12.87
CA CYS A 107 8.80 -1.92 -14.21
C CYS A 107 7.33 -1.86 -14.67
N GLY A 108 6.45 -2.72 -14.12
CA GLY A 108 5.03 -2.76 -14.45
C GLY A 108 4.21 -1.62 -13.83
N PHE A 109 4.65 -1.03 -12.73
CA PHE A 109 3.84 -0.05 -12.00
C PHE A 109 3.73 1.29 -12.72
N PHE A 110 4.78 1.76 -13.39
CA PHE A 110 4.73 3.03 -14.12
C PHE A 110 3.71 3.02 -15.27
N PRO A 111 3.77 2.08 -16.25
CA PRO A 111 2.70 1.96 -17.23
C PRO A 111 1.35 1.66 -16.56
N GLY A 112 1.34 0.94 -15.43
CA GLY A 112 0.15 0.77 -14.59
C GLY A 112 -0.50 2.08 -14.17
N SER A 113 0.28 3.03 -13.64
CA SER A 113 -0.21 4.37 -13.26
C SER A 113 -0.80 5.12 -14.45
N VAL A 114 -0.18 5.01 -15.64
CA VAL A 114 -0.74 5.60 -16.87
C VAL A 114 -2.09 4.98 -17.22
N TYR A 115 -2.20 3.64 -17.19
CA TYR A 115 -3.46 2.95 -17.49
C TYR A 115 -4.54 3.15 -16.43
N SER A 116 -4.18 3.30 -15.15
CA SER A 116 -5.13 3.66 -14.10
C SER A 116 -5.73 5.05 -14.34
N LEU A 117 -4.95 6.00 -14.87
CA LEU A 117 -5.49 7.29 -15.30
C LEU A 117 -6.35 7.17 -16.56
N ILE A 118 -5.93 6.37 -17.55
CA ILE A 118 -6.76 6.10 -18.74
C ILE A 118 -8.12 5.52 -18.34
N GLU A 119 -8.14 4.52 -17.45
CA GLU A 119 -9.38 3.96 -16.90
C GLU A 119 -10.26 5.06 -16.31
N ARG A 120 -9.69 5.93 -15.48
CA ARG A 120 -10.41 7.03 -14.84
C ARG A 120 -11.02 7.98 -15.86
N PHE A 121 -10.29 8.36 -16.90
CA PHE A 121 -10.79 9.23 -17.95
C PHE A 121 -11.89 8.58 -18.80
N ILE A 122 -11.86 7.26 -19.00
CA ILE A 122 -12.84 6.51 -19.80
C ILE A 122 -14.10 6.17 -18.98
N LYS A 123 -13.93 5.52 -17.83
CA LYS A 123 -15.05 5.00 -17.01
C LYS A 123 -15.65 6.06 -16.10
N PHE A 124 -14.85 7.03 -15.66
CA PHE A 124 -15.25 8.03 -14.66
C PHE A 124 -14.91 9.47 -15.09
N PRO A 125 -15.28 9.94 -16.30
CA PRO A 125 -14.90 11.26 -16.82
C PRO A 125 -15.35 12.43 -15.94
N GLN A 126 -16.37 12.26 -15.10
CA GLN A 126 -16.86 13.23 -14.12
C GLN A 126 -15.92 13.43 -12.93
N SER A 127 -15.04 12.47 -12.66
CA SER A 127 -14.07 12.54 -11.56
C SER A 127 -12.82 13.37 -11.91
N THR A 128 -12.58 13.64 -13.19
CA THR A 128 -11.41 14.39 -13.64
C THR A 128 -11.69 15.89 -13.56
N ASN A 129 -10.98 16.60 -12.68
CA ASN A 129 -11.12 18.05 -12.48
C ASN A 129 -10.37 18.90 -13.52
N SER A 130 -9.95 18.31 -14.63
CA SER A 130 -9.24 19.02 -15.70
C SER A 130 -10.14 20.10 -16.32
N LYS A 131 -9.80 21.38 -16.09
CA LYS A 131 -10.32 22.55 -16.82
C LYS A 131 -9.95 22.53 -18.30
N ASN A 132 -8.93 21.74 -18.61
CA ASN A 132 -8.32 21.56 -19.91
C ASN A 132 -9.05 20.50 -20.76
N ASN A 133 -8.77 20.48 -22.07
CA ASN A 133 -9.35 19.54 -23.04
C ASN A 133 -9.08 18.07 -22.67
N LYS A 134 -10.04 17.44 -21.98
CA LYS A 134 -9.96 16.05 -21.49
C LYS A 134 -9.67 15.04 -22.60
N SER A 135 -10.22 15.27 -23.80
CA SER A 135 -9.97 14.40 -24.95
C SER A 135 -8.51 14.44 -25.39
N LEU A 136 -7.88 15.62 -25.37
CA LEU A 136 -6.46 15.76 -25.72
C LEU A 136 -5.55 15.09 -24.67
N ILE A 137 -5.86 15.26 -23.38
CA ILE A 137 -5.12 14.59 -22.29
C ILE A 137 -5.26 13.07 -22.39
N LEU A 138 -6.47 12.56 -22.61
CA LEU A 138 -6.70 11.13 -22.79
C LEU A 138 -5.92 10.57 -23.99
N LYS A 139 -5.90 11.27 -25.13
CA LYS A 139 -5.10 10.86 -26.30
C LYS A 139 -3.61 10.76 -25.99
N GLU A 140 -3.08 11.72 -25.23
CA GLU A 140 -1.68 11.71 -24.85
C GLU A 140 -1.37 10.59 -23.84
N LEU A 141 -2.25 10.36 -22.86
CA LEU A 141 -2.13 9.23 -21.93
C LEU A 141 -2.16 7.90 -22.68
N GLN A 142 -3.06 7.71 -23.65
CA GLN A 142 -3.14 6.50 -24.47
C GLN A 142 -1.85 6.28 -25.27
N ARG A 143 -1.36 7.32 -25.96
CA ARG A 143 -0.08 7.26 -26.70
C ARG A 143 1.09 6.86 -25.80
N LEU A 144 1.21 7.50 -24.64
CA LEU A 144 2.28 7.19 -23.69
C LEU A 144 2.10 5.80 -23.07
N GLY A 145 0.86 5.42 -22.76
CA GLY A 145 0.51 4.11 -22.22
C GLY A 145 0.90 2.98 -23.18
N GLU A 146 0.60 3.13 -24.47
CA GLU A 146 1.05 2.20 -25.53
C GLU A 146 2.58 2.08 -25.54
N ILE A 147 3.30 3.20 -25.60
CA ILE A 147 4.79 3.22 -25.61
C ILE A 147 5.35 2.50 -24.39
N TRP A 148 4.94 2.88 -23.19
CA TRP A 148 5.49 2.34 -21.94
C TRP A 148 5.09 0.89 -21.66
N SER A 149 3.98 0.40 -22.22
CA SER A 149 3.54 -0.99 -21.99
C SER A 149 3.96 -1.95 -23.09
N GLU A 150 4.33 -1.47 -24.28
CA GLU A 150 4.69 -2.35 -25.39
C GLU A 150 5.84 -3.33 -25.06
N PRO A 151 6.94 -2.93 -24.39
CA PRO A 151 8.01 -3.86 -24.02
C PRO A 151 7.61 -4.86 -22.92
N ILE A 152 6.60 -4.55 -22.11
CA ILE A 152 6.11 -5.40 -21.01
C ILE A 152 5.57 -6.73 -21.55
N HIS A 153 5.10 -6.80 -22.79
CA HIS A 153 4.72 -8.06 -23.44
C HIS A 153 5.83 -9.12 -23.36
N LYS A 154 7.11 -8.73 -23.53
CA LYS A 154 8.24 -9.66 -23.46
C LYS A 154 8.51 -10.14 -22.05
N MET A 155 8.15 -9.36 -21.03
CA MET A 155 8.35 -9.74 -19.63
C MET A 155 7.46 -10.91 -19.21
N GLY A 156 6.36 -11.18 -19.92
CA GLY A 156 5.48 -12.32 -19.62
C GLY A 156 6.15 -13.69 -19.74
N LEU A 157 7.30 -13.77 -20.41
CA LEU A 157 8.08 -15.01 -20.61
C LEU A 157 9.08 -15.30 -19.48
N ARG A 158 9.20 -14.40 -18.49
CA ARG A 158 10.15 -14.54 -17.39
C ARG A 158 9.73 -15.62 -16.41
N THR A 159 10.63 -16.55 -16.13
CA THR A 159 10.43 -17.69 -15.23
C THR A 159 11.33 -17.63 -13.99
N ASP A 160 12.12 -16.55 -13.86
CA ASP A 160 13.14 -16.30 -12.83
C ASP A 160 12.62 -15.49 -11.62
N THR A 161 11.35 -15.04 -11.65
CA THR A 161 10.75 -14.25 -10.57
C THR A 161 9.29 -14.62 -10.30
N HIS A 162 8.85 -14.41 -9.05
CA HIS A 162 7.44 -14.48 -8.69
C HIS A 162 6.67 -13.17 -8.94
N ASP A 163 7.37 -12.06 -9.20
CA ASP A 163 6.79 -10.71 -9.35
C ASP A 163 6.00 -10.52 -10.66
N MET A 164 5.58 -11.61 -11.30
CA MET A 164 4.94 -11.62 -12.61
C MET A 164 3.63 -10.83 -12.62
N SER A 165 2.88 -10.85 -11.51
CA SER A 165 1.65 -10.05 -11.43
C SER A 165 1.98 -8.56 -11.39
N PHE A 166 2.94 -8.14 -10.55
CA PHE A 166 3.39 -6.75 -10.46
C PHE A 166 3.94 -6.20 -11.77
N ILE A 167 4.63 -7.05 -12.55
CA ILE A 167 5.19 -6.64 -13.85
C ILE A 167 4.09 -6.54 -14.92
N ILE A 168 3.14 -7.48 -14.94
CA ILE A 168 2.26 -7.67 -16.10
C ILE A 168 0.87 -7.06 -15.90
N GLN A 169 0.21 -7.36 -14.78
CA GLN A 169 -1.20 -7.00 -14.61
C GLN A 169 -1.48 -5.49 -14.63
N PRO A 170 -0.66 -4.61 -14.00
CA PRO A 170 -1.01 -3.18 -13.90
C PRO A 170 -1.30 -2.50 -15.24
N SER A 171 -0.62 -2.91 -16.31
CA SER A 171 -0.83 -2.36 -17.65
C SER A 171 -1.64 -3.29 -18.57
N MET A 172 -1.37 -4.60 -18.54
CA MET A 172 -2.01 -5.53 -19.49
C MET A 172 -3.47 -5.79 -19.17
N ARG A 173 -3.84 -5.81 -17.88
CA ARG A 173 -5.24 -6.04 -17.50
C ARG A 173 -6.14 -4.89 -17.94
N PRO A 174 -5.82 -3.61 -17.69
CA PRO A 174 -6.57 -2.50 -18.28
C PRO A 174 -6.61 -2.50 -19.81
N ARG A 175 -5.50 -2.88 -20.50
CA ARG A 175 -5.50 -3.02 -21.97
C ARG A 175 -6.57 -3.99 -22.46
N TRP A 176 -6.67 -5.15 -21.80
CA TRP A 176 -7.72 -6.13 -22.09
C TRP A 176 -9.11 -5.61 -21.71
N GLU A 177 -9.30 -5.13 -20.49
CA GLU A 177 -10.63 -4.78 -19.96
C GLU A 177 -11.24 -3.51 -20.58
N LEU A 178 -10.41 -2.55 -21.02
CA LEU A 178 -10.87 -1.29 -21.62
C LEU A 178 -10.92 -1.34 -23.15
N PHE A 179 -9.98 -2.04 -23.78
CA PHE A 179 -9.78 -1.99 -25.23
C PHE A 179 -9.93 -3.34 -25.92
N HIS A 180 -10.21 -4.41 -25.18
CA HIS A 180 -10.29 -5.77 -25.70
C HIS A 180 -9.01 -6.18 -26.47
N ASP A 181 -7.84 -5.72 -26.00
CA ASP A 181 -6.55 -6.09 -26.57
C ASP A 181 -6.24 -7.57 -26.30
N GLU A 182 -6.49 -8.43 -27.28
CA GLU A 182 -6.26 -9.88 -27.19
C GLU A 182 -4.79 -10.24 -26.96
N ARG A 183 -3.85 -9.40 -27.42
CA ARG A 183 -2.41 -9.62 -27.17
C ARG A 183 -2.08 -9.37 -25.72
N ALA A 184 -2.70 -8.37 -25.09
CA ALA A 184 -2.58 -8.14 -23.65
C ALA A 184 -3.13 -9.33 -22.85
N LEU A 185 -4.30 -9.87 -23.21
CA LEU A 185 -4.82 -11.09 -22.58
C LEU A 185 -3.86 -12.28 -22.75
N SER A 186 -3.38 -12.53 -23.97
CA SER A 186 -2.40 -13.59 -24.25
C SER A 186 -1.13 -13.44 -23.41
N THR A 187 -0.68 -12.20 -23.18
CA THR A 187 0.47 -11.89 -22.32
C THR A 187 0.18 -12.24 -20.85
N ILE A 188 -1.00 -11.90 -20.33
CA ILE A 188 -1.42 -12.27 -18.98
C ILE A 188 -1.42 -13.79 -18.80
N LEU A 189 -1.98 -14.52 -19.78
CA LEU A 189 -2.03 -15.98 -19.73
C LEU A 189 -0.62 -16.61 -19.80
N THR A 190 0.26 -16.07 -20.65
CA THR A 190 1.66 -16.48 -20.73
C THR A 190 2.38 -16.23 -19.41
N ALA A 191 2.20 -15.05 -18.80
CA ALA A 191 2.78 -14.73 -17.51
C ALA A 191 2.28 -15.64 -16.39
N ALA A 192 1.02 -16.06 -16.44
CA ALA A 192 0.47 -17.03 -15.48
C ALA A 192 1.13 -18.41 -15.62
N GLU A 193 1.39 -18.89 -16.83
CA GLU A 193 2.18 -20.12 -17.04
C GLU A 193 3.60 -19.96 -16.50
N SER A 194 4.24 -18.81 -16.75
CA SER A 194 5.59 -18.53 -16.26
C SER A 194 5.65 -18.49 -14.73
N LEU A 195 4.70 -17.83 -14.07
CA LEU A 195 4.58 -17.83 -12.60
C LEU A 195 4.30 -19.24 -12.06
N TYR A 196 3.37 -19.97 -12.70
CA TYR A 196 3.04 -21.34 -12.31
C TYR A 196 4.22 -22.30 -12.45
N SER A 197 5.13 -22.09 -13.41
CA SER A 197 6.35 -22.90 -13.56
C SER A 197 7.27 -22.87 -12.33
N ARG A 198 7.13 -21.85 -11.47
CA ARG A 198 7.87 -21.70 -10.21
C ARG A 198 7.19 -22.39 -9.02
N TYR A 199 6.01 -22.99 -9.22
CA TYR A 199 5.29 -23.73 -8.18
C TYR A 199 5.92 -25.10 -7.94
N ASN A 200 6.28 -25.38 -6.68
CA ASN A 200 6.69 -26.70 -6.23
C ASN A 200 5.49 -27.41 -5.57
N PRO A 201 4.94 -28.48 -6.17
CA PRO A 201 3.76 -29.16 -5.64
C PRO A 201 4.03 -29.93 -4.34
N THR A 202 5.26 -30.39 -4.10
CA THR A 202 5.64 -31.08 -2.84
C THR A 202 5.62 -30.11 -1.67
N LEU A 203 6.20 -28.92 -1.86
CA LEU A 203 6.22 -27.86 -0.86
C LEU A 203 4.87 -27.13 -0.74
N GLY A 204 4.11 -27.09 -1.83
CA GLY A 204 2.88 -26.32 -1.94
C GLY A 204 3.12 -24.81 -2.02
N ALA A 205 4.23 -24.37 -2.63
CA ALA A 205 4.55 -22.94 -2.73
C ALA A 205 5.22 -22.56 -4.06
N ILE A 206 5.08 -21.28 -4.43
CA ILE A 206 5.75 -20.63 -5.55
C ILE A 206 7.05 -20.01 -5.05
N ARG A 207 8.16 -20.26 -5.76
CA ARG A 207 9.47 -19.72 -5.41
C ARG A 207 9.52 -18.22 -5.68
N SER A 208 9.86 -17.42 -4.67
CA SER A 208 9.99 -15.97 -4.79
C SER A 208 11.28 -15.55 -5.48
N TRP A 209 12.42 -15.95 -4.92
CA TRP A 209 13.75 -15.60 -5.41
C TRP A 209 14.56 -16.87 -5.68
N ASP A 210 15.39 -16.84 -6.73
CA ASP A 210 16.33 -17.93 -7.01
C ASP A 210 17.56 -17.83 -6.11
N GLN A 211 17.91 -16.62 -5.68
CA GLN A 211 19.08 -16.31 -4.86
C GLN A 211 18.79 -15.16 -3.90
N LEU A 212 19.50 -15.12 -2.78
CA LEU A 212 19.51 -13.99 -1.85
C LEU A 212 20.95 -13.79 -1.34
N THR A 213 21.50 -12.60 -1.61
CA THR A 213 22.80 -12.18 -1.14
C THR A 213 22.70 -10.91 -0.31
N GLN A 214 23.22 -10.95 0.91
CA GLN A 214 23.35 -9.83 1.84
C GLN A 214 24.68 -10.00 2.59
N ASN A 215 25.10 -9.00 3.35
CA ASN A 215 26.26 -9.12 4.22
C ASN A 215 26.09 -10.31 5.18
N GLY A 216 27.01 -11.29 5.11
CA GLY A 216 26.97 -12.50 5.93
C GLY A 216 25.96 -13.57 5.48
N VAL A 217 25.30 -13.38 4.34
CA VAL A 217 24.27 -14.28 3.81
C VAL A 217 24.51 -14.53 2.32
N ASN A 218 24.59 -15.81 1.95
CA ASN A 218 24.75 -16.22 0.56
C ASN A 218 23.91 -17.47 0.27
N ILE A 219 22.68 -17.27 -0.20
CA ILE A 219 21.79 -18.34 -0.68
C ILE A 219 21.79 -18.31 -2.19
N THR A 220 22.38 -19.32 -2.82
CA THR A 220 22.53 -19.38 -4.29
C THR A 220 22.13 -20.73 -4.90
N SER A 221 21.89 -21.76 -4.08
CA SER A 221 21.56 -23.10 -4.56
C SER A 221 20.05 -23.34 -4.58
N MET A 222 19.47 -23.38 -5.78
CA MET A 222 18.04 -23.66 -5.94
C MET A 222 17.64 -25.08 -5.55
N ASP A 223 18.60 -26.00 -5.46
CA ASP A 223 18.41 -27.40 -5.08
C ASP A 223 18.42 -27.61 -3.56
N GLU A 224 19.02 -26.68 -2.82
CA GLU A 224 19.12 -26.73 -1.36
C GLU A 224 18.18 -25.75 -0.67
N ASP A 225 17.81 -24.66 -1.37
CA ASP A 225 17.03 -23.55 -0.81
C ASP A 225 15.82 -23.23 -1.69
N PHE A 226 14.72 -22.91 -1.01
CA PHE A 226 13.48 -22.46 -1.62
C PHE A 226 12.96 -21.23 -0.87
N LEU A 227 13.26 -20.05 -1.42
CA LEU A 227 12.91 -18.77 -0.82
C LEU A 227 11.48 -18.37 -1.17
N VAL A 228 10.70 -18.02 -0.16
CA VAL A 228 9.33 -17.52 -0.30
C VAL A 228 9.16 -16.26 0.55
N ILE A 229 8.56 -15.21 -0.03
CA ILE A 229 8.36 -13.92 0.64
C ILE A 229 6.89 -13.54 0.72
N ILE A 230 6.50 -12.72 1.70
CA ILE A 230 5.10 -12.34 1.91
C ILE A 230 4.47 -11.60 0.72
N ASP A 231 5.27 -10.85 -0.04
CA ASP A 231 4.89 -10.10 -1.25
C ASP A 231 4.27 -11.01 -2.31
N SER A 232 4.64 -12.30 -2.31
CA SER A 232 4.10 -13.29 -3.24
C SER A 232 2.60 -13.50 -3.12
N MET A 233 1.99 -13.15 -1.98
CA MET A 233 0.53 -13.13 -1.82
C MET A 233 -0.17 -12.23 -2.84
N CYS A 234 0.41 -11.08 -3.18
CA CYS A 234 -0.17 -10.15 -4.17
C CYS A 234 0.02 -10.65 -5.62
N ASN A 235 0.95 -11.58 -5.84
CA ASN A 235 1.19 -12.16 -7.16
C ASN A 235 0.23 -13.31 -7.51
N LEU A 236 -0.53 -13.82 -6.54
CA LEU A 236 -1.51 -14.88 -6.75
C LEU A 236 -2.69 -14.46 -7.60
N ASP A 237 -3.03 -13.15 -7.63
CA ASP A 237 -4.12 -12.62 -8.46
C ASP A 237 -3.94 -13.00 -9.94
N LEU A 238 -2.69 -13.06 -10.43
CA LEU A 238 -2.38 -13.47 -11.80
C LEU A 238 -2.87 -14.88 -12.12
N LEU A 239 -2.63 -15.83 -11.20
CA LEU A 239 -3.04 -17.22 -11.38
C LEU A 239 -4.57 -17.36 -11.29
N TYR A 240 -5.21 -16.69 -10.34
CA TYR A 240 -6.67 -16.70 -10.23
C TYR A 240 -7.34 -16.08 -11.44
N TYR A 241 -6.86 -14.91 -11.89
CA TYR A 241 -7.39 -14.22 -13.06
C TYR A 241 -7.23 -15.07 -14.33
N ALA A 242 -6.06 -15.67 -14.55
CA ALA A 242 -5.86 -16.57 -15.68
C ALA A 242 -6.71 -17.85 -15.60
N ALA A 243 -6.91 -18.40 -14.39
CA ALA A 243 -7.81 -19.55 -14.18
C ALA A 243 -9.26 -19.20 -14.54
N ALA A 244 -9.73 -18.00 -14.20
CA ALA A 244 -11.08 -17.53 -14.53
C ALA A 244 -11.31 -17.41 -16.04
N HIS A 245 -10.28 -17.00 -16.81
CA HIS A 245 -10.34 -16.91 -18.27
C HIS A 245 -10.23 -18.25 -18.99
N THR A 246 -9.41 -19.17 -18.47
CA THR A 246 -9.06 -20.42 -19.18
C THR A 246 -9.79 -21.66 -18.66
N GLY A 247 -10.36 -21.60 -17.46
CA GLY A 247 -10.86 -22.77 -16.73
C GLY A 247 -9.75 -23.69 -16.19
N LYS A 248 -8.47 -23.32 -16.31
CA LYS A 248 -7.33 -24.13 -15.86
C LYS A 248 -7.22 -24.16 -14.32
N LYS A 249 -7.91 -25.12 -13.69
CA LYS A 249 -7.96 -25.29 -12.23
C LYS A 249 -6.60 -25.43 -11.54
N ALA A 250 -5.58 -25.91 -12.25
CA ALA A 250 -4.23 -26.04 -11.69
C ALA A 250 -3.67 -24.71 -11.18
N PHE A 251 -3.97 -23.59 -11.87
CA PHE A 251 -3.55 -22.26 -11.46
C PHE A 251 -4.18 -21.82 -10.14
N SER A 252 -5.52 -21.87 -10.04
CA SER A 252 -6.21 -21.48 -8.81
C SER A 252 -5.89 -22.43 -7.64
N THR A 253 -5.67 -23.72 -7.92
CA THR A 253 -5.26 -24.71 -6.91
C THR A 253 -3.87 -24.38 -6.35
N ALA A 254 -2.89 -24.12 -7.22
CA ALA A 254 -1.54 -23.74 -6.78
C ALA A 254 -1.54 -22.42 -6.00
N ALA A 255 -2.27 -21.41 -6.47
CA ALA A 255 -2.41 -20.14 -5.77
C ALA A 255 -3.02 -20.31 -4.36
N THR A 256 -4.11 -21.08 -4.26
CA THR A 256 -4.77 -21.35 -2.97
C THR A 256 -3.85 -22.13 -2.03
N THR A 257 -3.14 -23.14 -2.55
CA THR A 257 -2.22 -23.97 -1.77
C THR A 257 -1.04 -23.15 -1.25
N HIS A 258 -0.51 -22.25 -2.08
CA HIS A 258 0.52 -21.31 -1.68
C HIS A 258 0.05 -20.38 -0.56
N ALA A 259 -1.13 -19.77 -0.69
CA ALA A 259 -1.68 -18.92 0.37
C ALA A 259 -1.81 -19.67 1.71
N HIS A 260 -2.27 -20.94 1.69
CA HIS A 260 -2.30 -21.81 2.87
C HIS A 260 -0.93 -22.06 3.50
N LYS A 261 0.11 -22.23 2.67
CA LYS A 261 1.49 -22.38 3.16
C LYS A 261 1.95 -21.13 3.89
N LEU A 262 1.67 -19.94 3.33
CA LEU A 262 2.06 -18.66 3.91
C LEU A 262 1.30 -18.34 5.21
N LEU A 263 0.05 -18.81 5.37
CA LEU A 263 -0.67 -18.67 6.65
C LEU A 263 0.13 -19.25 7.81
N ARG A 264 0.82 -20.37 7.57
CA ARG A 264 1.56 -21.12 8.60
C ARG A 264 3.00 -20.64 8.74
N ALA A 265 3.63 -20.24 7.65
CA ALA A 265 5.06 -19.95 7.62
C ALA A 265 5.41 -18.47 7.78
N HIS A 266 4.50 -17.56 7.36
CA HIS A 266 4.78 -16.12 7.36
C HIS A 266 4.00 -15.34 8.40
N LEU A 267 2.88 -15.87 8.93
CA LEU A 267 2.14 -15.18 9.98
C LEU A 267 2.65 -15.55 11.36
N ARG A 268 2.93 -14.52 12.16
CA ARG A 268 3.23 -14.64 13.59
C ARG A 268 2.00 -14.23 14.36
N HIS A 269 1.49 -15.13 15.20
CA HIS A 269 0.46 -14.80 16.17
C HIS A 269 1.06 -13.88 17.24
N GLU A 270 0.51 -12.69 17.36
CA GLU A 270 1.00 -11.71 18.32
C GLU A 270 0.47 -12.01 19.73
N THR A 271 1.37 -11.88 20.71
CA THR A 271 1.09 -12.16 22.12
C THR A 271 1.55 -10.99 22.99
N GLY A 272 1.21 -11.02 24.28
CA GLY A 272 1.63 -9.99 25.23
C GLY A 272 1.10 -8.59 24.87
N LYS A 273 1.99 -7.60 24.72
CA LYS A 273 1.60 -6.20 24.51
C LYS A 273 0.77 -5.96 23.24
N PHE A 274 0.88 -6.83 22.23
CA PHE A 274 0.14 -6.73 20.98
C PHE A 274 -0.81 -7.91 20.77
N SER A 275 -1.30 -8.54 21.84
CA SER A 275 -2.25 -9.67 21.73
C SER A 275 -3.70 -9.26 21.46
N CYS A 276 -4.05 -7.99 21.69
CA CYS A 276 -5.41 -7.50 21.55
C CYS A 276 -5.45 -6.03 21.10
N ARG A 277 -6.54 -5.67 20.42
CA ARG A 277 -6.91 -4.30 20.09
C ARG A 277 -8.38 -4.10 20.49
N GLU A 278 -8.67 -2.98 21.13
CA GLU A 278 -10.04 -2.67 21.56
C GLU A 278 -11.00 -2.66 20.36
N GLY A 279 -12.17 -3.28 20.51
CA GLY A 279 -13.16 -3.41 19.43
C GLY A 279 -12.88 -4.54 18.42
N TYR A 280 -11.93 -5.44 18.71
CA TYR A 280 -11.67 -6.63 17.90
C TYR A 280 -11.27 -7.85 18.76
N ASP A 281 -12.05 -8.92 18.65
CA ASP A 281 -11.86 -10.15 19.45
C ASP A 281 -11.04 -11.24 18.73
N GLY A 282 -10.65 -11.00 17.48
CA GLY A 282 -9.89 -11.97 16.68
C GLY A 282 -8.39 -11.95 16.97
N PRO A 283 -7.63 -12.89 16.35
CA PRO A 283 -6.18 -12.91 16.48
C PRO A 283 -5.54 -11.72 15.75
N LEU A 284 -4.42 -11.23 16.28
CA LEU A 284 -3.56 -10.25 15.63
C LEU A 284 -2.34 -10.94 15.02
N PHE A 285 -1.96 -10.52 13.82
CA PHE A 285 -0.86 -11.12 13.07
C PHE A 285 0.20 -10.08 12.70
N SER A 286 1.47 -10.38 12.95
CA SER A 286 2.60 -9.73 12.27
C SER A 286 3.21 -10.67 11.22
N THR A 287 4.03 -10.14 10.31
CA THR A 287 4.59 -10.91 9.20
C THR A 287 6.09 -11.16 9.30
N VAL A 288 6.50 -12.41 9.09
CA VAL A 288 7.85 -12.75 8.60
C VAL A 288 7.95 -12.30 7.14
N HIS A 289 9.07 -11.68 6.78
CA HIS A 289 9.30 -11.25 5.40
C HIS A 289 9.68 -12.44 4.52
N VAL A 290 10.74 -13.19 4.87
CA VAL A 290 11.28 -14.27 4.03
C VAL A 290 11.39 -15.57 4.81
N THR A 291 10.95 -16.66 4.21
CA THR A 291 11.15 -18.03 4.70
C THR A 291 11.96 -18.82 3.70
N ASN A 292 12.90 -19.62 4.18
CA ASN A 292 13.68 -20.55 3.36
C ASN A 292 13.28 -21.99 3.72
N PHE A 293 12.88 -22.77 2.72
CA PHE A 293 12.52 -24.18 2.89
C PHE A 293 13.53 -25.11 2.24
N ASP A 294 13.57 -26.35 2.70
CA ASP A 294 14.14 -27.45 1.93
C ASP A 294 13.17 -27.82 0.79
N PRO A 295 13.58 -27.71 -0.49
CA PRO A 295 12.70 -27.96 -1.63
C PRO A 295 12.28 -29.44 -1.80
N ARG A 296 12.97 -30.38 -1.14
CA ARG A 296 12.73 -31.83 -1.22
C ARG A 296 11.79 -32.29 -0.12
N THR A 297 11.99 -31.84 1.12
CA THR A 297 11.17 -32.27 2.27
C THR A 297 10.00 -31.33 2.54
N GLY A 298 10.13 -30.06 2.17
CA GLY A 298 9.15 -29.01 2.48
C GLY A 298 9.33 -28.37 3.85
N ASP A 299 10.36 -28.76 4.60
CA ASP A 299 10.66 -28.29 5.94
C ASP A 299 11.17 -26.85 5.94
N LEU A 300 10.76 -26.08 6.95
CA LEU A 300 11.25 -24.71 7.15
C LEU A 300 12.69 -24.77 7.70
N LYS A 301 13.66 -24.29 6.92
CA LYS A 301 15.06 -24.19 7.33
C LYS A 301 15.26 -22.97 8.24
N GLU A 302 14.71 -21.83 7.84
CA GLU A 302 14.88 -20.57 8.57
C GLU A 302 13.89 -19.47 8.13
N THR A 303 13.77 -18.46 8.99
CA THR A 303 13.08 -17.19 8.72
C THR A 303 14.06 -16.03 8.77
N ARG A 304 13.92 -15.05 7.87
CA ARG A 304 14.77 -13.86 7.79
C ARG A 304 14.03 -12.67 7.18
N THR A 305 14.77 -11.59 6.93
CA THR A 305 14.26 -10.43 6.21
C THR A 305 15.24 -9.97 5.13
N GLY A 306 14.72 -9.66 3.94
CA GLY A 306 15.51 -9.02 2.87
C GLY A 306 15.60 -7.50 3.02
N GLN A 307 14.57 -6.87 3.60
CA GLN A 307 14.38 -5.41 3.56
C GLN A 307 14.00 -4.77 4.89
N GLY A 308 13.41 -5.54 5.82
CA GLY A 308 13.03 -5.07 7.15
C GLY A 308 14.23 -4.88 8.08
N TYR A 309 14.01 -4.35 9.27
CA TYR A 309 15.08 -4.09 10.23
C TYR A 309 15.76 -5.36 10.75
N ALA A 310 14.98 -6.35 11.17
CA ALA A 310 15.46 -7.61 11.72
C ALA A 310 14.56 -8.78 11.30
N LYS A 311 15.00 -10.02 11.55
CA LYS A 311 14.21 -11.22 11.18
C LYS A 311 12.86 -11.31 11.93
N ASP A 312 12.84 -10.78 13.14
CA ASP A 312 11.74 -10.77 14.10
C ASP A 312 11.05 -9.40 14.19
N SER A 313 11.51 -8.41 13.41
CA SER A 313 10.82 -7.14 13.26
C SER A 313 9.59 -7.26 12.36
N THR A 314 8.75 -6.22 12.38
CA THR A 314 7.65 -6.05 11.43
C THR A 314 7.93 -4.92 10.46
N TRP A 315 8.39 -5.31 9.29
CA TRP A 315 8.53 -4.43 8.13
C TRP A 315 7.15 -4.02 7.61
N ALA A 316 6.87 -2.71 7.59
CA ALA A 316 5.51 -2.21 7.39
C ALA A 316 4.94 -2.54 6.01
N ARG A 317 5.76 -2.55 4.95
CA ARG A 317 5.28 -2.93 3.61
C ARG A 317 5.03 -4.42 3.46
N GLY A 318 5.81 -5.27 4.12
CA GLY A 318 5.52 -6.71 4.17
C GLY A 318 4.19 -6.99 4.85
N GLN A 319 3.89 -6.27 5.94
CA GLN A 319 2.58 -6.31 6.59
C GLN A 319 1.47 -5.86 5.62
N ALA A 320 1.69 -4.76 4.88
CA ALA A 320 0.73 -4.24 3.91
C ALA A 320 0.45 -5.22 2.76
N TRP A 321 1.48 -5.91 2.25
CA TRP A 321 1.30 -6.98 1.25
C TRP A 321 0.48 -8.15 1.76
N GLY A 322 0.68 -8.54 3.03
CA GLY A 322 -0.15 -9.54 3.68
C GLY A 322 -1.62 -9.10 3.70
N ILE A 323 -1.91 -7.87 4.15
CA ILE A 323 -3.29 -7.35 4.20
C ILE A 323 -3.96 -7.41 2.83
N LEU A 324 -3.31 -6.84 1.81
CA LEU A 324 -3.84 -6.78 0.45
C LEU A 324 -3.98 -8.18 -0.16
N GLY A 325 -2.93 -9.00 -0.10
CA GLY A 325 -2.90 -10.29 -0.77
C GLY A 325 -3.87 -11.31 -0.17
N TYR A 326 -4.04 -11.35 1.15
CA TYR A 326 -5.07 -12.21 1.77
C TYR A 326 -6.48 -11.69 1.52
N ALA A 327 -6.71 -10.38 1.48
CA ALA A 327 -8.01 -9.82 1.12
C ALA A 327 -8.41 -10.20 -0.33
N GLN A 328 -7.47 -10.09 -1.27
CA GLN A 328 -7.67 -10.53 -2.66
C GLN A 328 -7.89 -12.04 -2.75
N THR A 329 -7.10 -12.83 -2.03
CA THR A 329 -7.24 -14.30 -2.01
C THR A 329 -8.61 -14.71 -1.47
N PHE A 330 -9.12 -14.02 -0.44
CA PHE A 330 -10.49 -14.23 0.04
C PHE A 330 -11.53 -13.95 -1.04
N GLN A 331 -11.42 -12.83 -1.78
CA GLN A 331 -12.36 -12.54 -2.87
C GLN A 331 -12.40 -13.63 -3.94
N TRP A 332 -11.26 -14.26 -4.24
CA TRP A 332 -11.18 -15.34 -5.23
C TRP A 332 -11.72 -16.68 -4.73
N THR A 333 -11.61 -16.96 -3.43
CA THR A 333 -11.81 -18.32 -2.88
C THR A 333 -13.01 -18.45 -1.95
N GLY A 334 -13.42 -17.36 -1.30
CA GLY A 334 -14.41 -17.37 -0.22
C GLY A 334 -13.96 -18.09 1.05
N GLN A 335 -12.70 -18.48 1.20
CA GLN A 335 -12.22 -19.24 2.36
C GLN A 335 -11.95 -18.34 3.56
N GLU A 336 -12.70 -18.55 4.65
CA GLU A 336 -12.75 -17.70 5.84
C GLU A 336 -11.40 -17.49 6.53
N GLU A 337 -10.48 -18.45 6.46
CA GLU A 337 -9.14 -18.31 7.03
C GLU A 337 -8.31 -17.19 6.37
N PHE A 338 -8.49 -16.93 5.07
CA PHE A 338 -7.84 -15.78 4.42
C PHE A 338 -8.47 -14.46 4.84
N LEU A 339 -9.79 -14.43 5.07
CA LEU A 339 -10.47 -13.27 5.64
C LEU A 339 -9.95 -12.99 7.06
N THR A 340 -9.84 -14.03 7.88
CA THR A 340 -9.30 -13.96 9.25
C THR A 340 -7.87 -13.45 9.27
N ALA A 341 -7.02 -13.96 8.37
CA ALA A 341 -5.65 -13.49 8.21
C ALA A 341 -5.58 -12.00 7.84
N SER A 342 -6.33 -11.57 6.82
CA SER A 342 -6.36 -10.17 6.40
C SER A 342 -6.87 -9.25 7.52
N ARG A 343 -7.91 -9.65 8.26
CA ARG A 343 -8.41 -8.91 9.44
C ARG A 343 -7.34 -8.78 10.51
N GLY A 344 -6.74 -9.89 10.95
CA GLY A 344 -5.73 -9.85 12.01
C GLY A 344 -4.47 -9.08 11.63
N LEU A 345 -4.07 -9.11 10.36
CA LEU A 345 -2.99 -8.29 9.82
C LEU A 345 -3.34 -6.79 9.80
N ALA A 346 -4.56 -6.45 9.37
CA ALA A 346 -5.05 -5.08 9.33
C ALA A 346 -5.18 -4.49 10.74
N GLU A 347 -5.72 -5.26 11.68
CA GLU A 347 -5.83 -4.83 13.07
C GLU A 347 -4.47 -4.60 13.73
N TYR A 348 -3.51 -5.48 13.47
CA TYR A 348 -2.14 -5.27 13.93
C TYR A 348 -1.53 -4.00 13.34
N PHE A 349 -1.70 -3.77 12.03
CA PHE A 349 -1.23 -2.56 11.35
C PHE A 349 -1.81 -1.29 12.00
N LEU A 350 -3.12 -1.26 12.23
CA LEU A 350 -3.79 -0.13 12.89
C LEU A 350 -3.29 0.05 14.33
N LEU A 351 -3.13 -1.03 15.09
CA LEU A 351 -2.58 -0.98 16.45
C LEU A 351 -1.19 -0.36 16.47
N ARG A 352 -0.32 -0.74 15.53
CA ARG A 352 1.05 -0.22 15.43
C ARG A 352 1.07 1.26 15.03
N LEU A 353 0.16 1.73 14.18
CA LEU A 353 0.00 3.16 13.88
C LEU A 353 -0.43 3.96 15.13
N GLU A 354 -1.48 3.48 15.80
CA GLU A 354 -2.06 4.13 16.99
C GLU A 354 -1.06 4.22 18.14
N ARG A 355 -0.21 3.20 18.29
CA ARG A 355 0.81 3.10 19.37
C ARG A 355 2.21 3.57 18.96
N SER A 356 2.38 4.09 17.74
CA SER A 356 3.65 4.72 17.36
C SER A 356 3.98 5.89 18.30
N PRO A 357 5.25 6.26 18.52
CA PRO A 357 5.62 7.36 19.40
C PRO A 357 5.03 8.71 18.93
N SER A 358 4.97 9.72 19.80
CA SER A 358 4.43 11.05 19.45
C SER A 358 5.24 11.77 18.37
N CYS A 359 6.55 11.48 18.25
CA CYS A 359 7.41 12.05 17.22
C CYS A 359 6.96 11.72 15.79
N VAL A 360 6.01 10.80 15.62
CA VAL A 360 5.47 10.51 14.28
C VAL A 360 4.56 11.60 13.73
N GLU A 361 3.95 12.37 14.62
CA GLU A 361 3.05 13.47 14.27
C GLU A 361 3.85 14.75 14.08
N GLN A 362 3.73 15.35 12.89
CA GLN A 362 4.42 16.58 12.53
C GLN A 362 3.41 17.63 12.05
N LYS A 363 3.72 18.90 12.33
CA LYS A 363 2.93 20.02 11.80
C LYS A 363 3.30 20.26 10.35
N GLN A 364 2.36 20.03 9.44
CA GLN A 364 2.50 20.39 8.03
C GLN A 364 1.70 21.66 7.73
N ASN A 365 2.27 22.52 6.90
CA ASN A 365 1.56 23.70 6.39
C ASN A 365 0.58 23.24 5.32
N ILE A 366 -0.72 23.47 5.52
CA ILE A 366 -1.72 23.26 4.47
C ILE A 366 -1.72 24.51 3.60
N TYR A 367 -1.38 24.35 2.32
CA TYR A 367 -1.60 25.39 1.33
C TYR A 367 -3.07 25.39 0.92
N LYS A 368 -3.83 26.37 1.41
CA LYS A 368 -5.18 26.68 0.93
C LYS A 368 -5.10 27.86 -0.04
N PRO A 369 -5.36 27.67 -1.34
CA PRO A 369 -5.27 28.76 -2.33
C PRO A 369 -6.18 29.96 -2.03
N ASP A 370 -7.32 29.72 -1.37
CA ASP A 370 -8.39 30.72 -1.17
C ASP A 370 -8.35 31.41 0.22
N GLU A 371 -7.45 31.02 1.11
CA GLU A 371 -7.32 31.60 2.44
C GLU A 371 -5.92 32.25 2.59
N TYR A 372 -5.86 33.57 2.79
CA TYR A 372 -4.64 34.33 3.13
C TYR A 372 -4.01 33.93 4.49
N LYS A 373 -4.45 32.81 5.08
CA LYS A 373 -3.93 32.26 6.33
C LYS A 373 -3.36 30.86 6.07
N SER A 374 -2.07 30.71 6.34
CA SER A 374 -1.44 29.40 6.53
C SER A 374 -2.13 28.72 7.72
N SER A 375 -2.90 27.65 7.46
CA SER A 375 -3.37 26.75 8.51
C SER A 375 -2.38 25.59 8.60
N SER A 376 -1.79 25.37 9.77
CA SER A 376 -1.00 24.16 10.03
C SER A 376 -1.91 23.03 10.50
N ARG A 377 -1.74 21.82 9.98
CA ARG A 377 -2.40 20.61 10.48
C ARG A 377 -1.34 19.65 11.01
N THR A 378 -1.62 19.05 12.15
CA THR A 378 -0.84 17.91 12.64
C THR A 378 -1.25 16.67 11.85
N CYS A 379 -0.29 15.99 11.23
CA CYS A 379 -0.49 14.78 10.44
C CYS A 379 0.72 13.84 10.58
N GLY A 380 0.63 12.64 10.01
CA GLY A 380 1.71 11.65 9.97
C GLY A 380 1.52 10.45 10.91
N ARG A 381 0.51 10.48 11.80
CA ARG A 381 0.13 9.37 12.69
C ARG A 381 -0.19 8.09 11.93
N PHE A 382 -0.87 8.21 10.80
CA PHE A 382 -1.31 7.11 9.96
C PHE A 382 -0.45 6.92 8.71
N VAL A 383 0.73 7.55 8.68
CA VAL A 383 1.82 7.21 7.75
C VAL A 383 2.78 6.25 8.48
N PRO A 384 2.87 4.98 8.06
CA PRO A 384 3.64 3.98 8.80
C PRO A 384 5.12 4.38 8.96
N LEU A 385 5.72 3.98 10.08
CA LEU A 385 7.17 3.80 10.13
C LEU A 385 7.58 2.73 9.11
N TRP A 386 8.78 2.82 8.54
CA TRP A 386 9.24 1.83 7.55
C TRP A 386 9.30 0.41 8.11
N ASP A 387 9.66 0.29 9.39
CA ASP A 387 9.63 -0.91 10.21
C ASP A 387 9.34 -0.44 11.63
N TRP A 388 8.34 -1.04 12.28
CA TRP A 388 7.89 -0.54 13.59
C TRP A 388 8.77 -1.00 14.76
N ASP A 389 9.70 -1.95 14.55
CA ASP A 389 10.62 -2.43 15.58
C ASP A 389 12.05 -1.87 15.39
N ALA A 390 12.26 -1.05 14.36
CA ALA A 390 13.50 -0.33 14.15
C ALA A 390 13.69 0.81 15.18
N PRO A 391 14.94 1.15 15.54
CA PRO A 391 15.24 2.39 16.25
C PRO A 391 14.71 3.60 15.50
N ILE A 392 14.16 4.56 16.25
CA ILE A 392 13.51 5.75 15.69
C ILE A 392 14.39 6.97 15.95
N ASP A 393 14.74 7.70 14.89
CA ASP A 393 15.19 9.08 15.01
C ASP A 393 13.97 9.95 15.26
N GLU A 394 13.83 10.49 16.47
CA GLU A 394 12.68 11.31 16.86
C GLU A 394 12.61 12.64 16.09
N THR A 395 13.71 13.09 15.48
CA THR A 395 13.73 14.32 14.68
C THR A 395 13.17 14.10 13.28
N ASN A 396 13.55 12.99 12.66
CA ASN A 396 13.08 12.62 11.33
C ASN A 396 12.78 11.12 11.24
N PRO A 397 11.64 10.66 11.82
CA PRO A 397 11.34 9.25 11.85
C PRO A 397 11.13 8.72 10.43
N LEU A 398 11.85 7.66 10.08
CA LEU A 398 11.80 7.10 8.74
C LEU A 398 10.43 6.43 8.46
N ARG A 399 9.77 6.89 7.40
CA ARG A 399 8.41 6.48 7.01
C ARG A 399 8.39 5.48 5.87
N ASP A 400 7.22 4.89 5.68
CA ASP A 400 6.87 4.25 4.43
C ASP A 400 5.44 4.57 3.98
N SER A 401 5.29 5.68 3.23
CA SER A 401 4.00 6.07 2.65
C SER A 401 3.43 5.02 1.69
N SER A 402 4.29 4.22 1.03
CA SER A 402 3.85 3.14 0.15
C SER A 402 3.13 2.03 0.92
N ALA A 403 3.64 1.65 2.09
CA ALA A 403 3.00 0.67 2.97
C ALA A 403 1.59 1.13 3.40
N GLY A 404 1.43 2.43 3.70
CA GLY A 404 0.14 3.02 4.06
C GLY A 404 -0.90 2.84 2.95
N VAL A 405 -0.59 3.28 1.74
CA VAL A 405 -1.55 3.20 0.61
C VAL A 405 -1.81 1.76 0.16
N ILE A 406 -0.83 0.85 0.26
CA ILE A 406 -1.04 -0.59 -0.01
C ILE A 406 -2.00 -1.19 1.01
N ALA A 407 -1.77 -0.95 2.31
CA ALA A 407 -2.63 -1.45 3.37
C ALA A 407 -4.06 -0.90 3.24
N ALA A 408 -4.20 0.38 2.88
CA ALA A 408 -5.49 1.00 2.63
C ALA A 408 -6.25 0.34 1.47
N ASN A 409 -5.57 -0.04 0.37
CA ASN A 409 -6.19 -0.82 -0.71
C ASN A 409 -6.69 -2.18 -0.21
N GLY A 410 -5.89 -2.88 0.59
CA GLY A 410 -6.31 -4.15 1.20
C GLY A 410 -7.50 -4.00 2.14
N MET A 411 -7.52 -2.95 2.96
CA MET A 411 -8.64 -2.63 3.85
C MET A 411 -9.92 -2.24 3.08
N LEU A 412 -9.83 -1.61 1.91
CA LEU A 412 -11.01 -1.37 1.05
C LEU A 412 -11.60 -2.69 0.53
N ILE A 413 -10.76 -3.62 0.10
CA ILE A 413 -11.20 -4.96 -0.34
C ILE A 413 -11.85 -5.72 0.82
N LEU A 414 -11.23 -5.63 2.01
CA LEU A 414 -11.75 -6.22 3.22
C LEU A 414 -13.10 -5.62 3.62
N ALA A 415 -13.23 -4.29 3.58
CA ALA A 415 -14.48 -3.58 3.84
C ALA A 415 -15.60 -4.04 2.90
N GLN A 416 -15.34 -4.10 1.60
CA GLN A 416 -16.31 -4.59 0.61
C GLN A 416 -16.74 -6.03 0.90
N SER A 417 -15.78 -6.89 1.25
CA SER A 417 -16.00 -8.30 1.56
C SER A 417 -16.83 -8.50 2.84
N LEU A 418 -16.57 -7.71 3.88
CA LEU A 418 -17.35 -7.78 5.13
C LEU A 418 -18.77 -7.24 4.95
N ILE A 419 -18.92 -6.15 4.20
CA ILE A 419 -20.25 -5.60 3.88
C ILE A 419 -21.08 -6.61 3.09
N SER A 420 -20.48 -7.33 2.13
CA SER A 420 -21.21 -8.36 1.36
C SER A 420 -21.61 -9.58 2.20
N LEU A 421 -20.89 -9.86 3.30
CA LEU A 421 -21.23 -10.87 4.29
C LEU A 421 -22.23 -10.39 5.36
N GLY A 422 -22.62 -9.11 5.35
CA GLY A 422 -23.51 -8.51 6.34
C GLY A 422 -22.82 -8.04 7.63
N GLU A 423 -21.49 -8.07 7.71
CA GLU A 423 -20.69 -7.54 8.82
C GLU A 423 -20.48 -6.01 8.71
N TYR A 424 -21.58 -5.26 8.59
CA TYR A 424 -21.56 -3.82 8.24
C TYR A 424 -20.72 -2.96 9.17
N THR A 425 -20.83 -3.11 10.49
CA THR A 425 -20.09 -2.29 11.46
C THR A 425 -18.58 -2.41 11.27
N GLN A 426 -18.09 -3.63 11.10
CA GLN A 426 -16.66 -3.86 10.87
C GLN A 426 -16.23 -3.45 9.47
N GLY A 427 -17.06 -3.72 8.45
CA GLY A 427 -16.78 -3.28 7.09
C GLY A 427 -16.65 -1.76 6.99
N LEU A 428 -17.54 -1.01 7.62
CA LEU A 428 -17.46 0.46 7.69
C LEU A 428 -16.22 0.93 8.47
N ARG A 429 -15.86 0.27 9.58
CA ARG A 429 -14.64 0.61 10.33
C ARG A 429 -13.38 0.45 9.48
N TYR A 430 -13.27 -0.61 8.67
CA TYR A 430 -12.13 -0.77 7.77
C TYR A 430 -12.13 0.25 6.62
N LEU A 431 -13.30 0.59 6.09
CA LEU A 431 -13.43 1.68 5.12
C LEU A 431 -12.92 3.00 5.72
N ASP A 432 -13.38 3.35 6.93
CA ASP A 432 -12.97 4.57 7.62
C ASP A 432 -11.47 4.58 7.91
N SER A 433 -10.92 3.45 8.34
CA SER A 433 -9.48 3.29 8.58
C SER A 433 -8.67 3.47 7.30
N ALA A 434 -9.12 2.89 6.18
CA ALA A 434 -8.46 3.02 4.89
C ALA A 434 -8.46 4.47 4.39
N LEU A 435 -9.60 5.16 4.52
CA LEU A 435 -9.73 6.57 4.18
C LEU A 435 -8.80 7.44 5.03
N LEU A 436 -8.74 7.19 6.35
CA LEU A 436 -7.89 7.95 7.26
C LEU A 436 -6.41 7.80 6.94
N ILE A 437 -5.95 6.58 6.64
CA ILE A 437 -4.57 6.33 6.23
C ILE A 437 -4.23 7.13 4.97
N VAL A 438 -5.10 7.14 3.96
CA VAL A 438 -4.85 7.86 2.71
C VAL A 438 -4.93 9.37 2.90
N GLU A 439 -5.86 9.88 3.70
CA GLU A 439 -5.95 11.30 4.03
C GLU A 439 -4.70 11.81 4.74
N ASP A 440 -4.23 11.07 5.74
CA ASP A 440 -3.03 11.45 6.48
C ASP A 440 -1.77 11.32 5.62
N THR A 441 -1.72 10.31 4.75
CA THR A 441 -0.65 10.15 3.75
C THR A 441 -0.63 11.30 2.75
N LEU A 442 -1.77 11.76 2.24
CA LEU A 442 -1.84 12.93 1.37
C LEU A 442 -1.44 14.21 2.12
N ALA A 443 -1.89 14.36 3.36
CA ALA A 443 -1.53 15.53 4.18
C ALA A 443 -0.03 15.59 4.50
N PHE A 444 0.63 14.44 4.70
CA PHE A 444 2.02 14.35 5.13
C PHE A 444 3.01 14.19 3.96
N SER A 445 2.70 13.33 2.99
CA SER A 445 3.61 12.86 1.95
C SER A 445 3.31 13.37 0.54
N LEU A 446 2.24 14.15 0.32
CA LEU A 446 2.01 14.69 -1.02
C LEU A 446 3.17 15.60 -1.44
N ALA A 447 3.75 15.32 -2.60
CA ALA A 447 4.80 16.13 -3.20
C ALA A 447 4.24 17.46 -3.72
N GLN A 448 5.13 18.41 -4.00
CA GLN A 448 4.75 19.71 -4.56
C GLN A 448 3.95 19.54 -5.86
N LYS A 449 2.88 20.33 -6.00
CA LYS A 449 1.91 20.18 -7.08
C LYS A 449 2.45 20.64 -8.43
N SER A 450 2.03 19.94 -9.47
CA SER A 450 2.20 20.34 -10.86
C SER A 450 0.82 20.56 -11.51
N SER A 451 0.76 21.39 -12.54
CA SER A 451 -0.47 21.68 -13.29
C SER A 451 -0.28 21.39 -14.78
N ILE A 452 -1.39 21.18 -15.47
CA ILE A 452 -1.41 20.98 -16.92
C ILE A 452 -1.78 22.31 -17.58
N SER A 453 -1.05 22.69 -18.63
CA SER A 453 -1.45 23.77 -19.54
C SER A 453 -1.56 23.24 -20.97
N ILE A 454 -2.51 23.76 -21.73
CA ILE A 454 -2.72 23.41 -23.14
C ILE A 454 -2.58 24.67 -23.99
N GLU A 455 -1.58 24.67 -24.86
CA GLU A 455 -1.33 25.75 -25.82
C GLU A 455 -1.18 25.14 -27.22
N ASN A 456 -1.90 25.66 -28.22
CA ASN A 456 -1.81 25.19 -29.62
C ASN A 456 -1.97 23.65 -29.79
N ASN A 457 -2.91 23.03 -29.05
CA ASN A 457 -3.10 21.57 -28.99
C ASN A 457 -1.88 20.78 -28.48
N HIS A 458 -0.95 21.44 -27.78
CA HIS A 458 0.14 20.80 -27.08
C HIS A 458 -0.14 20.82 -25.58
N VAL A 459 -0.13 19.64 -24.96
CA VAL A 459 -0.23 19.48 -23.50
C VAL A 459 1.16 19.69 -22.93
N SER A 460 1.34 20.63 -22.01
CA SER A 460 2.57 20.81 -21.24
C SER A 460 2.28 20.75 -19.73
N VAL A 461 3.31 20.48 -18.95
CA VAL A 461 3.23 20.34 -17.49
C VAL A 461 4.21 21.31 -16.85
N GLN A 462 3.74 22.05 -15.85
CA GLN A 462 4.54 23.03 -15.12
C GLN A 462 4.37 22.82 -13.62
N ASP A 463 5.39 23.12 -12.82
CA ASP A 463 5.23 23.13 -11.37
C ASP A 463 4.43 24.36 -10.94
N VAL A 464 3.49 24.18 -10.02
CA VAL A 464 2.69 25.29 -9.46
C VAL A 464 3.60 26.29 -8.75
N ARG A 465 4.74 25.81 -8.25
CA ARG A 465 5.83 26.59 -7.67
C ARG A 465 7.11 26.34 -8.45
N SER A 466 7.59 27.37 -9.15
CA SER A 466 8.73 27.24 -10.07
C SER A 466 10.06 26.91 -9.41
N ASP A 467 10.18 27.02 -8.08
CA ASP A 467 11.39 26.79 -7.31
C ASP A 467 11.59 25.34 -6.87
N ILE A 468 10.56 24.48 -6.96
CA ILE A 468 10.60 23.12 -6.43
C ILE A 468 9.88 22.14 -7.37
N SER A 469 10.62 21.17 -7.90
CA SER A 469 10.06 20.07 -8.71
C SER A 469 10.24 18.72 -8.01
N PHE A 470 9.25 17.85 -8.17
CA PHE A 470 9.31 16.48 -7.68
C PHE A 470 8.47 15.58 -8.61
N ASP A 471 9.05 14.54 -9.18
CA ASP A 471 8.38 13.76 -10.23
C ASP A 471 7.32 12.80 -9.70
N ALA A 472 7.54 12.18 -8.55
CA ALA A 472 6.55 11.29 -7.93
C ALA A 472 5.40 12.08 -7.28
N ILE A 473 4.28 11.40 -7.04
CA ILE A 473 3.13 11.95 -6.34
C ILE A 473 3.40 11.96 -4.84
N LEU A 474 3.86 10.83 -4.30
CA LEU A 474 4.16 10.68 -2.88
C LEU A 474 5.65 10.76 -2.58
N LYS A 475 5.94 11.21 -1.36
CA LYS A 475 7.24 11.30 -0.70
C LYS A 475 7.33 10.30 0.45
N ASN A 476 8.50 10.25 1.11
CA ASN A 476 8.68 9.58 2.41
C ASN A 476 8.37 8.08 2.42
N ALA A 477 8.67 7.38 1.33
CA ALA A 477 8.61 5.93 1.25
C ALA A 477 9.99 5.30 1.42
N THR A 478 10.05 4.11 2.00
CA THR A 478 11.32 3.41 2.28
C THR A 478 11.35 2.06 1.58
N ALA A 479 12.10 1.96 0.49
CA ALA A 479 12.18 0.70 -0.25
C ALA A 479 13.04 -0.33 0.50
N ASN A 480 14.23 0.05 0.93
CA ASN A 480 15.09 -0.85 1.70
C ASN A 480 16.00 -0.05 2.63
N PHE A 481 15.90 -0.30 3.93
CA PHE A 481 16.79 0.29 4.93
C PHE A 481 17.48 -0.77 5.81
N ASN A 482 17.43 -2.05 5.42
CA ASN A 482 18.13 -3.13 6.10
C ASN A 482 19.65 -2.91 6.09
N ALA A 483 20.31 -3.03 7.24
CA ALA A 483 21.75 -2.75 7.39
C ALA A 483 22.66 -3.80 6.73
N GLN A 484 22.14 -4.99 6.44
CA GLN A 484 22.86 -6.08 5.77
C GLN A 484 22.72 -6.02 4.24
N ASP A 485 21.79 -5.24 3.71
CA ASP A 485 21.59 -5.15 2.27
C ASP A 485 22.66 -4.30 1.57
N HIS A 486 23.09 -4.73 0.38
CA HIS A 486 24.10 -4.02 -0.40
C HIS A 486 23.57 -2.71 -1.03
N ARG A 487 22.24 -2.57 -1.22
CA ARG A 487 21.60 -1.42 -1.84
C ARG A 487 20.42 -0.93 -0.99
N ARG A 488 20.71 0.06 -0.15
CA ARG A 488 19.71 0.76 0.67
C ARG A 488 19.25 2.05 -0.03
N TYR A 489 17.95 2.29 -0.04
CA TYR A 489 17.35 3.52 -0.56
C TYR A 489 16.00 3.76 0.15
N TRP A 490 15.84 4.97 0.69
CA TRP A 490 14.82 5.29 1.68
C TRP A 490 14.48 6.79 1.66
N ASP A 491 13.35 7.17 2.26
CA ASP A 491 12.84 8.55 2.23
C ASP A 491 12.71 9.12 0.80
N HIS A 492 12.17 8.29 -0.09
CA HIS A 492 12.00 8.58 -1.52
C HIS A 492 10.52 8.59 -1.91
N GLY A 493 10.20 9.12 -3.09
CA GLY A 493 8.99 8.71 -3.80
C GLY A 493 9.20 7.34 -4.45
N LEU A 494 8.18 6.47 -4.46
CA LEU A 494 8.28 5.12 -5.04
C LEU A 494 7.14 4.90 -6.04
N VAL A 495 7.49 4.37 -7.22
CA VAL A 495 6.55 4.20 -8.34
C VAL A 495 5.33 3.35 -7.98
N TYR A 496 5.50 2.33 -7.14
CA TYR A 496 4.40 1.50 -6.67
C TYR A 496 3.53 2.22 -5.63
N GLY A 497 4.10 3.11 -4.80
CA GLY A 497 3.31 3.96 -3.90
C GLY A 497 2.36 4.86 -4.69
N ASP A 498 2.86 5.48 -5.76
CA ASP A 498 2.05 6.27 -6.69
C ASP A 498 0.95 5.42 -7.35
N TYR A 499 1.29 4.22 -7.85
CA TYR A 499 0.32 3.30 -8.46
C TYR A 499 -0.82 2.94 -7.49
N TYR A 500 -0.49 2.51 -6.26
CA TYR A 500 -1.50 2.11 -5.29
C TYR A 500 -2.34 3.30 -4.78
N LEU A 501 -1.80 4.52 -4.76
CA LEU A 501 -2.58 5.72 -4.48
C LEU A 501 -3.63 5.98 -5.58
N ILE A 502 -3.24 5.89 -6.86
CA ILE A 502 -4.16 6.07 -7.98
C ILE A 502 -5.22 4.96 -8.00
N GLU A 503 -4.79 3.72 -7.77
CA GLU A 503 -5.67 2.54 -7.69
C GLU A 503 -6.67 2.65 -6.53
N PHE A 504 -6.26 3.17 -5.37
CA PHE A 504 -7.18 3.45 -4.26
C PHE A 504 -8.30 4.40 -4.69
N GLY A 505 -7.94 5.52 -5.34
CA GLY A 505 -8.91 6.47 -5.88
C GLY A 505 -9.83 5.85 -6.93
N ASN A 506 -9.32 4.97 -7.80
CA ASN A 506 -10.12 4.26 -8.78
C ASN A 506 -11.05 3.21 -8.15
N ARG A 507 -10.65 2.55 -7.05
CA ARG A 507 -11.51 1.63 -6.30
C ARG A 507 -12.69 2.36 -5.67
N LEU A 508 -12.46 3.51 -5.05
CA LEU A 508 -13.55 4.34 -4.51
C LEU A 508 -14.58 4.72 -5.60
N LEU A 509 -14.10 5.07 -6.80
CA LEU A 509 -14.97 5.35 -7.96
C LEU A 509 -15.74 4.10 -8.41
N ARG A 510 -15.09 2.93 -8.51
CA ARG A 510 -15.74 1.65 -8.83
C ARG A 510 -16.80 1.26 -7.79
N MET A 511 -16.60 1.64 -6.54
CA MET A 511 -17.56 1.42 -5.44
C MET A 511 -18.69 2.46 -5.41
N GLY A 512 -18.64 3.52 -6.23
CA GLY A 512 -19.64 4.58 -6.25
C GLY A 512 -19.62 5.47 -4.99
N LEU A 513 -18.48 5.53 -4.28
CA LEU A 513 -18.33 6.28 -3.03
C LEU A 513 -17.95 7.76 -3.24
N VAL A 514 -17.57 8.16 -4.45
CA VAL A 514 -17.07 9.51 -4.80
C VAL A 514 -17.70 10.06 -6.07
#